data_AF-A0A5J4ZXZ4-F1
#
_entry.id   AF-A0A5J4ZXZ4-F1
#
_cell.length_a   1.000
_cell.length_b   1.000
_cell.length_c   1.000
_cell.angle_alpha   90.00
_cell.angle_beta   90.00
_cell.angle_gamma   90.00
#
_symmetry.space_group_name_H-M   'P 1'
#
loop_
_entity.id
_entity.type
_entity.pdbx_description
1 polymer ?
#
loop_
_entity_poly.entity_id
_entity_poly.type
_entity_poly.pdbx_seq_one_letter_code
_entity_poly.pdbx_strand_id
1 'polypeptide(L)'
;MRSFFVLVGGSTRIPKVQQLLKDHYDGKEPNKGVNLDEAVAFSAAVQGGILSGEGGDETKDILLLDVAPLTLGIETVGGVMTKLIPRNTAIPTKKSQGTGKSEKITITNDKGRLSQEEIDRMVREAEEFAEEDKKINDKDKLADKLESDEKDNIGTAMKEALEWLDDNQNAEKEDYEEKLKEVEAVCNPIITAVYQRSGGAPGAGLEDDDSHDEL
;
A
#
# COMPACT_ATOMS: atom_id res chain seq x y z
N MET A 1 30.03 14.46 -17.08
CA MET A 1 28.96 13.71 -16.38
C MET A 1 28.07 13.10 -17.44
N ARG A 2 27.91 11.77 -17.49
CA ARG A 2 26.95 11.15 -18.42
C ARG A 2 25.56 11.35 -17.84
N SER A 3 24.76 12.21 -18.45
CA SER A 3 23.36 12.36 -18.04
C SER A 3 22.61 11.08 -18.41
N PHE A 4 21.65 10.65 -17.59
CA PHE A 4 20.67 9.59 -17.87
C PHE A 4 19.36 9.98 -17.20
N PHE A 5 18.24 9.41 -17.62
CA PHE A 5 16.99 9.52 -16.86
C PHE A 5 16.56 8.13 -16.42
N VAL A 6 15.87 8.10 -15.28
CA VAL A 6 15.45 6.88 -14.59
C VAL A 6 13.92 6.88 -14.57
N LEU A 7 13.32 5.71 -14.79
CA LEU A 7 11.88 5.51 -14.66
C LEU A 7 11.61 4.73 -13.37
N VAL A 8 10.59 5.18 -12.62
CA VAL A 8 10.16 4.57 -11.36
C VAL A 8 8.62 4.59 -11.32
N GLY A 9 8.03 3.55 -10.75
CA GLY A 9 6.59 3.33 -10.67
C GLY A 9 6.05 2.51 -11.84
N GLY A 10 5.17 1.55 -11.55
CA GLY A 10 4.63 0.60 -12.53
C GLY A 10 3.99 1.25 -13.77
N SER A 11 3.33 2.40 -13.62
CA SER A 11 2.74 3.14 -14.76
C SER A 11 3.76 3.59 -15.81
N THR A 12 5.05 3.68 -15.47
CA THR A 12 6.11 4.01 -16.44
C THR A 12 6.47 2.84 -17.37
N ARG A 13 5.88 1.65 -17.16
CA ARG A 13 5.97 0.51 -18.09
C ARG A 13 5.16 0.71 -19.38
N ILE A 14 4.20 1.65 -19.38
CA ILE A 14 3.33 1.90 -20.53
C ILE A 14 4.17 2.37 -21.73
N PRO A 15 4.14 1.69 -22.90
CA PRO A 15 4.97 2.02 -24.05
C PRO A 15 4.79 3.48 -24.52
N LYS A 16 3.56 4.00 -24.46
CA LYS A 16 3.27 5.38 -24.85
C LYS A 16 3.92 6.39 -23.89
N VAL A 17 3.94 6.12 -22.59
CA VAL A 17 4.60 6.97 -21.58
C VAL A 17 6.11 6.99 -21.84
N GLN A 18 6.71 5.82 -22.07
CA GLN A 18 8.14 5.73 -22.40
C GLN A 18 8.47 6.46 -23.69
N GLN A 19 7.64 6.33 -24.74
CA GLN A 19 7.84 7.04 -26.00
C GLN A 19 7.79 8.56 -25.80
N LEU A 20 6.79 9.07 -25.08
CA LEU A 20 6.68 10.51 -24.81
C LEU A 20 7.90 11.05 -24.05
N LEU A 21 8.44 10.28 -23.11
CA LEU A 21 9.64 10.65 -22.36
C LEU A 21 10.89 10.58 -23.26
N LYS A 22 11.02 9.57 -24.13
CA LYS A 22 12.10 9.50 -25.11
C LYS A 22 12.08 10.71 -26.05
N ASP A 23 10.89 11.06 -26.57
CA ASP A 23 10.72 12.22 -27.45
C ASP A 23 11.09 13.52 -26.72
N HIS A 24 10.71 13.66 -25.44
CA HIS A 24 11.05 14.82 -24.61
C HIS A 24 12.55 14.94 -24.31
N TYR A 25 13.25 13.80 -24.16
CA TYR A 25 14.68 13.74 -23.86
C TYR A 25 15.53 13.44 -25.12
N ASP A 26 15.14 13.97 -26.27
CA ASP A 26 15.92 13.91 -27.53
C ASP A 26 16.30 12.49 -27.98
N GLY A 27 15.38 11.54 -27.85
CA GLY A 27 15.54 10.14 -28.27
C GLY A 27 16.40 9.30 -27.33
N LYS A 28 16.74 9.82 -26.15
CA LYS A 28 17.57 9.11 -25.18
C LYS A 28 16.83 7.94 -24.56
N GLU A 29 17.53 6.83 -24.37
CA GLU A 29 16.98 5.64 -23.70
C GLU A 29 17.00 5.80 -22.17
N PRO A 30 15.93 5.34 -21.46
CA PRO A 30 15.92 5.29 -20.01
C PRO A 30 16.97 4.30 -19.50
N ASN A 31 17.49 4.55 -18.30
CA ASN A 31 18.32 3.57 -17.61
C ASN A 31 17.51 2.31 -17.28
N LYS A 32 18.01 1.14 -17.68
CA LYS A 32 17.36 -0.17 -17.47
C LYS A 32 17.91 -0.97 -16.28
N GLY A 33 18.88 -0.43 -15.56
CA GLY A 33 19.51 -1.06 -14.39
C GLY A 33 18.77 -0.82 -13.07
N VAL A 34 17.59 -0.20 -13.11
CA VAL A 34 16.79 0.12 -11.93
C VAL A 34 15.47 -0.64 -12.02
N ASN A 35 15.09 -1.35 -10.94
CA ASN A 35 13.78 -1.97 -10.85
C ASN A 35 12.70 -0.89 -10.61
N LEU A 36 11.71 -0.82 -11.49
CA LEU A 36 10.68 0.23 -11.49
C LEU A 36 9.79 0.18 -10.23
N ASP A 37 9.58 -0.99 -9.65
CA ASP A 37 8.64 -1.17 -8.54
C ASP A 37 9.33 -1.09 -7.17
N GLU A 38 10.60 -1.49 -7.10
CA GLU A 38 11.34 -1.62 -5.84
C GLU A 38 12.25 -0.42 -5.54
N ALA A 39 12.58 0.42 -6.53
CA ALA A 39 13.57 1.48 -6.36
C ALA A 39 13.27 2.44 -5.21
N VAL A 40 11.98 2.75 -4.98
CA VAL A 40 11.54 3.63 -3.89
C VAL A 40 11.77 2.96 -2.53
N ALA A 41 11.33 1.71 -2.38
CA ALA A 41 11.49 0.95 -1.14
C ALA A 41 12.98 0.72 -0.81
N PHE A 42 13.78 0.38 -1.82
CA PHE A 42 15.22 0.23 -1.68
C PHE A 42 15.89 1.53 -1.19
N SER A 43 15.53 2.67 -1.80
CA SER A 43 16.06 3.98 -1.38
C SER A 43 15.66 4.36 0.03
N ALA A 44 14.41 4.05 0.43
CA ALA A 44 13.93 4.26 1.78
C ALA A 44 14.70 3.41 2.80
N ALA A 45 14.99 2.15 2.48
CA ALA A 45 15.80 1.27 3.32
C ALA A 45 17.24 1.79 3.49
N VAL A 46 17.89 2.23 2.41
CA VAL A 46 19.23 2.85 2.46
C VAL A 46 19.21 4.09 3.34
N GLN A 47 18.24 4.98 3.16
CA GLN A 47 18.10 6.18 4.00
C GLN A 47 17.82 5.84 5.47
N GLY A 48 17.01 4.80 5.72
CA GLY A 48 16.76 4.26 7.06
C GLY A 48 18.03 3.74 7.71
N GLY A 49 18.85 2.98 7.00
CA GLY A 49 20.14 2.48 7.49
C GLY A 49 21.16 3.59 7.78
N ILE A 50 21.15 4.67 6.98
CA ILE A 50 21.96 5.88 7.27
C ILE A 50 21.48 6.54 8.56
N LEU A 51 20.16 6.68 8.74
CA LEU A 51 19.58 7.34 9.92
C LEU A 51 19.70 6.50 11.21
N SER A 52 19.63 5.17 11.12
CA SER A 52 19.83 4.27 12.25
C SER A 52 21.31 4.11 12.63
N GLY A 53 22.23 4.49 11.73
CA GLY A 53 23.68 4.29 11.90
C GLY A 53 24.15 2.86 11.57
N GLU A 54 23.28 2.02 11.01
CA GLU A 54 23.56 0.62 10.69
C GLU A 54 23.95 0.38 9.22
N GLY A 55 23.98 1.43 8.39
CA GLY A 55 24.27 1.32 6.95
C GLY A 55 25.71 0.91 6.56
N GLY A 56 26.60 0.64 7.53
CA GLY A 56 27.95 0.13 7.28
C GLY A 56 28.88 1.09 6.50
N ASP A 57 29.98 0.55 5.97
CA ASP A 57 30.96 1.34 5.19
C ASP A 57 30.41 1.84 3.85
N GLU A 58 29.47 1.11 3.24
CA GLU A 58 28.94 1.42 1.90
C GLU A 58 28.10 2.70 1.84
N THR A 59 27.58 3.16 2.98
CA THR A 59 26.70 4.35 3.04
C THR A 59 27.37 5.57 3.68
N LYS A 60 28.63 5.46 4.15
CA LYS A 60 29.33 6.53 4.88
C LYS A 60 29.50 7.82 4.08
N ASP A 61 29.70 7.69 2.78
CA ASP A 61 29.96 8.82 1.89
C ASP A 61 28.70 9.30 1.15
N ILE A 62 27.51 8.83 1.55
CA ILE A 62 26.24 9.23 0.95
C ILE A 62 25.69 10.44 1.70
N LEU A 63 25.63 11.58 1.03
CA LEU A 63 24.94 12.79 1.50
C LEU A 63 23.81 13.16 0.55
N LEU A 64 22.58 13.17 1.06
CA LEU A 64 21.40 13.61 0.33
C LEU A 64 21.09 15.08 0.65
N LEU A 65 20.88 15.88 -0.40
CA LEU A 65 20.37 17.24 -0.30
C LEU A 65 19.06 17.32 -1.07
N ASP A 66 17.97 17.60 -0.36
CA ASP A 66 16.64 17.72 -0.93
C ASP A 66 16.19 19.19 -0.97
N VAL A 67 15.04 19.48 -1.59
CA VAL A 67 14.50 20.84 -1.75
C VAL A 67 13.01 20.93 -1.40
N ALA A 68 12.58 22.11 -0.94
CA ALA A 68 11.16 22.39 -0.74
C ALA A 68 10.42 22.48 -2.08
N PRO A 69 9.37 21.66 -2.35
CA PRO A 69 8.71 21.65 -3.66
C PRO A 69 7.85 22.90 -3.91
N LEU A 70 7.41 23.58 -2.84
CA LEU A 70 6.52 24.74 -2.90
C LEU A 70 7.14 25.96 -2.22
N THR A 71 6.71 27.13 -2.65
CA THR A 71 7.06 28.38 -1.98
C THR A 71 6.22 28.53 -0.72
N LEU A 72 6.87 28.58 0.44
CA LEU A 72 6.25 28.88 1.71
C LEU A 72 6.26 30.38 1.95
N GLY A 73 5.14 30.93 2.38
CA GLY A 73 4.97 32.33 2.68
C GLY A 73 3.80 32.56 3.61
N ILE A 74 3.67 33.79 4.09
CA ILE A 74 2.55 34.21 4.93
C ILE A 74 1.73 35.24 4.19
N GLU A 75 0.43 35.26 4.43
CA GLU A 75 -0.41 36.36 4.03
C GLU A 75 -0.12 37.59 4.90
N THR A 76 0.06 38.75 4.27
CA THR A 76 0.28 40.03 4.93
C THR A 76 -0.92 40.95 4.71
N VAL A 77 -1.04 42.00 5.53
CA VAL A 77 -2.13 42.98 5.45
C VAL A 77 -2.29 43.46 4.01
N GLY A 78 -3.53 43.43 3.51
CA GLY A 78 -3.84 43.72 2.11
C GLY A 78 -3.94 42.49 1.21
N GLY A 79 -3.93 41.28 1.77
CA GLY A 79 -4.14 40.03 1.03
C GLY A 79 -2.94 39.59 0.20
N VAL A 80 -1.77 40.17 0.43
CA VAL A 80 -0.56 39.88 -0.35
C VAL A 80 0.25 38.78 0.34
N MET A 81 0.59 37.71 -0.40
CA MET A 81 1.48 36.66 0.09
C MET A 81 2.93 37.15 0.07
N THR A 82 3.54 37.28 1.26
CA THR A 82 4.98 37.47 1.41
C THR A 82 5.68 36.12 1.38
N LYS A 83 6.51 35.90 0.36
CA LYS A 83 7.30 34.67 0.20
C LYS A 83 8.44 34.65 1.22
N LEU A 84 8.54 33.56 1.97
CA LEU A 84 9.59 33.34 2.97
C LEU A 84 10.63 32.33 2.48
N ILE A 85 10.20 31.15 2.07
CA ILE A 85 11.06 30.08 1.55
C ILE A 85 10.59 29.75 0.13
N PRO A 86 11.31 30.14 -0.92
CA PRO A 86 10.96 29.83 -2.30
C PRO A 86 10.96 28.32 -2.59
N ARG A 87 10.17 27.89 -3.58
CA ARG A 87 10.27 26.53 -4.13
C ARG A 87 11.69 26.26 -4.64
N ASN A 88 12.10 25.00 -4.59
CA ASN A 88 13.45 24.52 -4.92
C ASN A 88 14.56 25.04 -3.98
N THR A 89 14.21 25.59 -2.80
CA THR A 89 15.21 25.92 -1.77
C THR A 89 15.65 24.63 -1.08
N ALA A 90 16.97 24.42 -0.93
CA ALA A 90 17.53 23.27 -0.22
C ALA A 90 17.01 23.18 1.23
N ILE A 91 16.70 21.96 1.68
CA ILE A 91 16.26 21.66 3.05
C ILE A 91 17.32 20.81 3.78
N PRO A 92 17.50 21.00 5.11
CA PRO A 92 16.74 21.89 6.01
C PRO A 92 17.07 23.39 5.81
N THR A 93 16.07 24.26 6.00
CA THR A 93 16.24 25.73 5.90
C THR A 93 15.38 26.48 6.92
N LYS A 94 15.81 27.69 7.30
CA LYS A 94 15.10 28.58 8.24
C LYS A 94 15.11 30.01 7.73
N LYS A 95 13.99 30.70 7.88
CA LYS A 95 13.85 32.14 7.65
C LYS A 95 13.22 32.83 8.85
N SER A 96 13.73 34.01 9.17
CA SER A 96 13.19 34.87 10.23
C SER A 96 12.94 36.25 9.63
N GLN A 97 11.76 36.79 9.90
CA GLN A 97 11.34 38.13 9.47
C GLN A 97 10.84 38.90 10.68
N GLY A 98 11.50 40.01 11.00
CA GLY A 98 11.05 40.92 12.06
C GLY A 98 10.04 41.92 11.52
N THR A 99 8.92 42.12 12.22
CA THR A 99 7.88 43.10 11.87
C THR A 99 8.05 44.43 12.62
N GLY A 100 9.02 44.52 13.55
CA GLY A 100 9.24 45.70 14.40
C GLY A 100 8.18 45.93 15.48
N LYS A 101 7.20 45.03 15.62
CA LYS A 101 6.12 45.09 16.63
C LYS A 101 6.25 43.92 17.60
N SER A 102 5.98 44.16 18.88
CA SER A 102 6.03 43.14 19.95
C SER A 102 4.61 42.78 20.38
N GLU A 103 4.17 41.58 20.01
CA GLU A 103 2.88 41.00 20.43
C GLU A 103 3.12 39.54 20.83
N LYS A 104 2.43 39.06 21.88
CA LYS A 104 2.51 37.66 22.30
C LYS A 104 1.59 36.82 21.41
N ILE A 105 2.12 36.25 20.35
CA ILE A 105 1.41 35.36 19.43
C ILE A 105 1.78 33.90 19.76
N THR A 106 0.80 33.08 20.11
CA THR A 106 0.96 31.62 20.16
C THR A 106 0.67 31.07 18.78
N ILE A 107 1.68 30.53 18.10
CA ILE A 107 1.48 29.83 16.82
C ILE A 107 1.12 28.39 17.15
N THR A 108 -0.13 28.01 16.93
CA THR A 108 -0.57 26.61 17.01
C THR A 108 -0.71 26.05 15.59
N ASN A 109 -0.27 24.80 15.38
CA ASN A 109 -0.25 24.15 14.07
C ASN A 109 -1.28 23.02 14.07
N ASP A 110 -2.53 23.39 14.31
CA ASP A 110 -3.57 22.43 14.69
C ASP A 110 -4.47 22.06 13.49
N LYS A 111 -4.32 22.77 12.36
CA LYS A 111 -5.13 22.50 11.16
C LYS A 111 -4.54 21.33 10.39
N GLY A 112 -5.28 20.21 10.37
CA GLY A 112 -4.94 19.03 9.57
C GLY A 112 -3.89 18.11 10.19
N ARG A 113 -3.56 18.30 11.47
CA ARG A 113 -2.74 17.37 12.25
C ARG A 113 -3.62 16.65 13.26
N LEU A 114 -3.33 15.37 13.47
CA LEU A 114 -3.93 14.61 14.55
C LEU A 114 -3.41 15.13 15.90
N SER A 115 -4.29 15.18 16.89
CA SER A 115 -3.86 15.42 18.28
C SER A 115 -3.07 14.23 18.82
N GLN A 116 -2.34 14.42 19.91
CA GLN A 116 -1.61 13.32 20.53
C GLN A 116 -2.58 12.22 21.00
N GLU A 117 -3.73 12.60 21.54
CA GLU A 117 -4.76 11.66 21.99
C GLU A 117 -5.36 10.86 20.82
N GLU A 118 -5.53 11.49 19.65
CA GLU A 118 -5.99 10.79 18.44
C GLU A 118 -4.94 9.81 17.93
N ILE A 119 -3.66 10.21 17.92
CA ILE A 119 -2.54 9.33 17.57
C ILE A 119 -2.51 8.12 18.50
N ASP A 120 -2.57 8.34 19.82
CA ASP A 120 -2.50 7.26 20.81
C ASP A 120 -3.69 6.30 20.67
N ARG A 121 -4.89 6.83 20.37
CA ARG A 121 -6.06 6.00 20.07
C ARG A 121 -5.82 5.14 18.83
N MET A 122 -5.33 5.72 17.74
CA MET A 122 -5.08 5.00 16.48
C MET A 122 -4.01 3.92 16.65
N VAL A 123 -2.96 4.19 17.42
CA VAL A 123 -1.91 3.20 17.72
C VAL A 123 -2.49 2.02 18.49
N ARG A 124 -3.27 2.26 19.53
CA ARG A 124 -3.92 1.20 20.31
C ARG A 124 -4.85 0.34 19.45
N GLU A 125 -5.68 0.97 18.61
CA GLU A 125 -6.57 0.25 17.68
C GLU A 125 -5.78 -0.60 16.68
N ALA A 126 -4.68 -0.08 16.12
CA ALA A 126 -3.82 -0.83 15.22
C ALA A 126 -3.13 -2.02 15.91
N GLU A 127 -2.72 -1.88 17.17
CA GLU A 127 -2.16 -2.98 17.96
C GLU A 127 -3.20 -4.07 18.26
N GLU A 128 -4.44 -3.68 18.59
CA GLU A 128 -5.56 -4.62 18.79
C GLU A 128 -5.81 -5.45 17.52
N PHE A 129 -5.89 -4.81 16.34
CA PHE A 129 -6.02 -5.52 15.06
C PHE A 129 -4.82 -6.41 14.73
N ALA A 130 -3.60 -5.96 15.01
CA ALA A 130 -2.41 -6.77 14.79
C ALA A 130 -2.40 -8.05 15.66
N GLU A 131 -2.92 -7.98 16.89
CA GLU A 131 -3.08 -9.15 17.76
C GLU A 131 -4.21 -10.08 17.32
N GLU A 132 -5.30 -9.54 16.77
CA GLU A 132 -6.36 -10.34 16.14
C GLU A 132 -5.84 -11.07 14.89
N ASP A 133 -5.12 -10.38 14.01
CA ASP A 133 -4.50 -10.96 12.81
C ASP A 133 -3.52 -12.08 13.17
N LYS A 134 -2.73 -11.92 14.25
CA LYS A 134 -1.87 -12.99 14.76
C LYS A 134 -2.67 -14.23 15.18
N LYS A 135 -3.80 -14.04 15.89
CA LYS A 135 -4.66 -15.16 16.31
C LYS A 135 -5.33 -15.88 15.14
N ILE A 136 -5.59 -15.17 14.04
CA ILE A 136 -6.18 -15.72 12.80
C ILE A 136 -5.12 -16.43 11.95
N ASN A 137 -3.91 -15.86 11.85
CA ASN A 137 -2.79 -16.45 11.11
C ASN A 137 -2.11 -17.62 11.82
N ASP A 138 -2.45 -17.92 13.07
CA ASP A 138 -2.30 -19.26 13.65
C ASP A 138 -3.18 -20.24 12.86
N LYS A 139 -2.75 -20.61 11.65
CA LYS A 139 -3.38 -21.60 10.75
C LYS A 139 -3.71 -22.91 11.47
N ASP A 140 -3.01 -23.19 12.56
CA ASP A 140 -3.25 -24.31 13.46
C ASP A 140 -4.66 -24.27 14.06
N LYS A 141 -5.25 -23.13 14.44
CA LYS A 141 -6.58 -23.14 15.09
C LYS A 141 -7.75 -23.48 14.17
N LEU A 142 -7.66 -23.17 12.88
CA LEU A 142 -8.69 -23.53 11.90
C LEU A 142 -8.42 -24.93 11.31
N ALA A 143 -7.15 -25.25 11.06
CA ALA A 143 -6.75 -26.60 10.66
C ALA A 143 -7.04 -27.62 11.78
N ASP A 144 -6.88 -27.29 13.05
CA ASP A 144 -7.17 -28.20 14.17
C ASP A 144 -8.67 -28.48 14.36
N LYS A 145 -9.52 -27.63 13.77
CA LYS A 145 -10.99 -27.78 13.82
C LYS A 145 -11.56 -28.54 12.63
N LEU A 146 -10.77 -28.67 11.56
CA LEU A 146 -11.07 -29.53 10.43
C LEU A 146 -10.54 -30.93 10.75
N GLU A 147 -11.43 -31.92 10.68
CA GLU A 147 -11.04 -33.32 10.77
C GLU A 147 -10.14 -33.70 9.58
N SER A 148 -9.29 -34.73 9.71
CA SER A 148 -8.37 -35.12 8.62
C SER A 148 -9.11 -35.37 7.32
N ASP A 149 -10.26 -36.02 7.42
CA ASP A 149 -11.06 -36.42 6.27
C ASP A 149 -11.71 -35.20 5.60
N GLU A 150 -12.05 -34.15 6.36
CA GLU A 150 -12.55 -32.87 5.83
C GLU A 150 -11.47 -32.12 5.04
N LYS A 151 -10.22 -32.15 5.53
CA LYS A 151 -9.06 -31.56 4.82
C LYS A 151 -8.76 -32.31 3.52
N ASP A 152 -8.79 -33.64 3.57
CA ASP A 152 -8.51 -34.48 2.41
C ASP A 152 -9.57 -34.28 1.31
N ASN A 153 -10.84 -34.14 1.70
CA ASN A 153 -11.94 -33.86 0.78
C ASN A 153 -11.82 -32.48 0.11
N ILE A 154 -11.55 -31.42 0.87
CA ILE A 154 -11.33 -30.07 0.31
C ILE A 154 -10.09 -30.06 -0.58
N GLY A 155 -8.99 -30.69 -0.15
CA GLY A 155 -7.74 -30.76 -0.90
C GLY A 155 -7.91 -31.48 -2.24
N THR A 156 -8.69 -32.56 -2.27
CA THR A 156 -9.00 -33.30 -3.49
C THR A 156 -9.85 -32.46 -4.43
N ALA A 157 -10.94 -31.83 -3.94
CA ALA A 157 -11.81 -30.98 -4.75
C ALA A 157 -11.07 -29.78 -5.35
N MET A 158 -10.20 -29.13 -4.57
CA MET A 158 -9.36 -28.01 -5.05
C MET A 158 -8.38 -28.45 -6.13
N LYS A 159 -7.76 -29.62 -5.95
CA LYS A 159 -6.81 -30.15 -6.93
C LYS A 159 -7.50 -30.50 -8.25
N GLU A 160 -8.65 -31.14 -8.19
CA GLU A 160 -9.46 -31.46 -9.37
C GLU A 160 -9.98 -30.20 -10.07
N ALA A 161 -10.34 -29.16 -9.31
CA ALA A 161 -10.75 -27.88 -9.88
C ALA A 161 -9.58 -27.15 -10.56
N LEU A 162 -8.38 -27.18 -9.98
CA LEU A 162 -7.19 -26.59 -10.58
C LEU A 162 -6.75 -27.34 -11.85
N GLU A 163 -6.71 -28.67 -11.81
CA GLU A 163 -6.41 -29.49 -13.00
C GLU A 163 -7.44 -29.24 -14.10
N TRP A 164 -8.72 -29.12 -13.74
CA TRP A 164 -9.76 -28.77 -14.69
C TRP A 164 -9.57 -27.34 -15.25
N LEU A 165 -9.24 -26.35 -14.42
CA LEU A 165 -8.97 -24.97 -14.88
C LEU A 165 -7.78 -24.90 -15.86
N ASP A 166 -6.74 -25.69 -15.61
CA ASP A 166 -5.56 -25.75 -16.47
C ASP A 166 -5.88 -26.38 -17.84
N ASP A 167 -6.74 -27.40 -17.88
CA ASP A 167 -7.15 -28.09 -19.11
C ASP A 167 -8.30 -27.37 -19.85
N ASN A 168 -9.02 -26.46 -19.18
CA ASN A 168 -10.24 -25.82 -19.68
C ASN A 168 -10.19 -24.28 -19.62
N GLN A 169 -9.05 -23.69 -20.02
CA GLN A 169 -8.81 -22.23 -20.00
C GLN A 169 -9.72 -21.40 -20.94
N ASN A 170 -10.41 -22.04 -21.88
CA ASN A 170 -11.34 -21.41 -22.81
C ASN A 170 -12.76 -21.97 -22.67
N ALA A 171 -13.13 -22.48 -21.50
CA ALA A 171 -14.47 -22.99 -21.25
C ALA A 171 -15.51 -21.85 -21.30
N GLU A 172 -16.77 -22.21 -21.51
CA GLU A 172 -17.84 -21.22 -21.48
C GLU A 172 -18.23 -20.89 -20.04
N LYS A 173 -18.90 -19.75 -19.84
CA LYS A 173 -19.34 -19.30 -18.51
C LYS A 173 -20.12 -20.39 -17.75
N GLU A 174 -20.96 -21.13 -18.46
CA GLU A 174 -21.80 -22.20 -17.94
C GLU A 174 -20.98 -23.37 -17.37
N ASP A 175 -19.85 -23.70 -18.00
CA ASP A 175 -18.94 -24.76 -17.55
C ASP A 175 -18.22 -24.36 -16.26
N TYR A 176 -17.83 -23.08 -16.15
CA TYR A 176 -17.21 -22.54 -14.93
C TYR A 176 -18.20 -22.52 -13.75
N GLU A 177 -19.47 -22.19 -14.00
CA GLU A 177 -20.51 -22.21 -12.97
C GLU A 177 -20.83 -23.63 -12.50
N GLU A 178 -20.83 -24.62 -13.40
CA GLU A 178 -20.99 -26.02 -13.03
C GLU A 178 -19.81 -26.50 -12.17
N LYS A 179 -18.57 -26.17 -12.57
CA LYS A 179 -17.39 -26.55 -11.78
C LYS A 179 -17.33 -25.86 -10.42
N LEU A 180 -17.78 -24.60 -10.34
CA LEU A 180 -17.92 -23.88 -9.07
C LEU A 180 -18.91 -24.59 -8.14
N LYS A 181 -20.09 -24.97 -8.65
CA LYS A 181 -21.11 -25.70 -7.87
C LYS A 181 -20.59 -27.04 -7.35
N GLU A 182 -19.77 -27.76 -8.12
CA GLU A 182 -19.14 -29.00 -7.65
C GLU A 182 -18.20 -28.76 -6.46
N VAL A 183 -17.36 -27.72 -6.54
CA VAL A 183 -16.43 -27.36 -5.45
C VAL A 183 -17.20 -26.87 -4.22
N GLU A 184 -18.24 -26.06 -4.42
CA GLU A 184 -19.11 -25.55 -3.36
C GLU A 184 -19.89 -26.68 -2.66
N ALA A 185 -20.35 -27.69 -3.40
CA ALA A 185 -21.06 -28.84 -2.83
C ALA A 185 -20.19 -29.61 -1.81
N VAL A 186 -18.87 -29.60 -1.99
CA VAL A 186 -17.90 -30.20 -1.05
C VAL A 186 -17.55 -29.22 0.08
N CYS A 187 -17.31 -27.95 -0.25
CA CYS A 187 -16.84 -26.96 0.72
C CYS A 187 -17.94 -26.47 1.69
N ASN A 188 -19.17 -26.24 1.21
CA ASN A 188 -20.25 -25.61 1.98
C ASN A 188 -20.67 -26.43 3.22
N PRO A 189 -20.83 -27.77 3.14
CA PRO A 189 -21.13 -28.59 4.32
C PRO A 189 -20.00 -28.55 5.37
N ILE A 190 -18.74 -28.54 4.92
CA ILE A 190 -17.57 -28.52 5.80
C ILE A 190 -17.44 -27.17 6.49
N ILE A 191 -17.60 -26.07 5.75
CA ILE A 191 -17.60 -24.71 6.30
C ILE A 191 -18.71 -24.57 7.35
N THR A 192 -19.92 -25.07 7.06
CA THR A 192 -21.04 -25.06 8.00
C THR A 192 -20.72 -25.85 9.28
N ALA A 193 -20.13 -27.05 9.14
CA ALA A 193 -19.74 -27.89 10.26
C ALA A 193 -18.65 -27.25 11.13
N VAL A 194 -17.62 -26.65 10.52
CA VAL A 194 -16.54 -25.94 11.21
C VAL A 194 -17.05 -24.69 11.92
N TYR A 195 -18.01 -23.98 11.32
CA TYR A 195 -18.61 -22.78 11.90
C TYR A 195 -19.46 -23.13 13.14
N GLN A 196 -20.26 -24.20 13.06
CA GLN A 196 -21.01 -24.74 14.20
C GLN A 196 -20.10 -25.25 15.32
N ARG A 197 -18.98 -25.92 14.98
CA ARG A 197 -17.98 -26.40 15.93
C ARG A 197 -17.21 -25.26 16.62
N SER A 198 -17.13 -24.10 15.97
CA SER A 198 -16.43 -22.91 16.47
C SER A 198 -17.26 -22.03 17.41
N GLY A 199 -18.53 -22.37 17.67
CA GLY A 199 -19.38 -21.64 18.61
C GLY A 199 -19.90 -20.29 18.10
N GLY A 200 -19.94 -20.07 16.79
CA GLY A 200 -20.57 -18.88 16.19
C GLY A 200 -22.10 -19.02 16.20
N ALA A 201 -22.80 -18.06 16.81
CA ALA A 201 -24.26 -18.00 16.76
C ALA A 201 -24.76 -17.74 15.33
N PRO A 202 -25.92 -18.28 14.91
CA PRO A 202 -26.48 -18.04 13.58
C PRO A 202 -27.01 -16.60 13.50
N GLY A 203 -26.40 -15.79 12.64
CA GLY A 203 -26.77 -14.40 12.40
C GLY A 203 -26.79 -14.06 10.92
N ALA A 204 -28.01 -14.02 10.38
CA ALA A 204 -28.44 -13.43 9.10
C ALA A 204 -27.93 -14.08 7.80
N GLY A 205 -28.90 -14.49 6.98
CA GLY A 205 -28.69 -15.18 5.72
C GLY A 205 -27.93 -14.35 4.69
N LEU A 206 -27.20 -15.08 3.87
CA LEU A 206 -26.92 -14.70 2.49
C LEU A 206 -28.28 -14.70 1.78
N GLU A 207 -28.99 -13.57 1.81
CA GLU A 207 -29.94 -13.27 0.74
C GLU A 207 -29.11 -12.89 -0.48
N ASP A 208 -29.37 -13.61 -1.57
CA ASP A 208 -28.92 -13.31 -2.92
C ASP A 208 -29.11 -11.82 -3.23
N ASP A 209 -28.03 -11.05 -3.30
CA ASP A 209 -28.02 -9.81 -4.08
C ASP A 209 -27.41 -10.11 -5.45
N ASP A 210 -28.21 -10.85 -6.23
CA ASP A 210 -28.02 -11.02 -7.65
C ASP A 210 -28.54 -9.74 -8.34
N SER A 211 -27.69 -8.72 -8.38
CA SER A 211 -27.86 -7.58 -9.28
C SER A 211 -26.52 -7.17 -9.91
N HIS A 212 -26.03 -8.06 -10.77
CA HIS A 212 -25.24 -7.65 -11.93
C HIS A 212 -26.18 -6.87 -12.85
N ASP A 213 -26.03 -5.55 -12.91
CA ASP A 213 -26.38 -4.81 -14.12
C ASP A 213 -25.31 -3.74 -14.38
N GLU A 214 -24.71 -3.89 -15.56
CA GLU A 214 -23.80 -2.94 -16.18
C GLU A 214 -24.53 -1.62 -16.48
N LEU A 215 -23.88 -0.50 -16.13
CA LEU A 215 -23.70 0.78 -16.87
C LEU A 215 -23.59 2.00 -15.93
#